data_AF-A0A2W7ARB2-F1
#
_entry.id   AF-A0A2W7ARB2-F1
#
_cell.length_a   1.000
_cell.length_b   1.000
_cell.length_c   1.000
_cell.angle_alpha   90.00
_cell.angle_beta   90.00
_cell.angle_gamma   90.00
#
_symmetry.space_group_name_H-M   'P 1'
#
loop_
_entity.id
_entity.type
_entity.pdbx_description
1 polymer ?
#
loop_
_entity_poly.entity_id
_entity_poly.type
_entity_poly.pdbx_seq_one_letter_code
_entity_poly.pdbx_strand_id
1 'polypeptide(L)'
;MSSNWSGFKVQGSGSRTQNPSPPYLQRFISAALAMVLLLTDVFLLLTQVFLWLLVGFIIWYFLQNILKKEFLGLLVLLLFLAVIALSFFQGGISEPTSILAILWRLISFPLTPFGLGMILLTVILLGGVKTVWAKRFIMTGLILLAIGSVPLVSYWLAQELEMEAVELITPLRALDPGARPVIMLLGHNTTRLQLKPRREALPAEPPKVERPITPFQFELLSQLPIQMTEAGDRIVYAAQLYREGLSGGTPPLILVSAGSRPDRIRKEGENREEVTEAQDIQTMLTRTFNIPENDMLLDHNNGNIHSSAENAKKLLENRQINYGQQIILVGTALNMNRAALTFQRIFDESCIAVRPTDFFTVPPPDSLRQVATGRDLIEREVLVTDVLPTVDAFWLSSKAFQEYLNALYYFLRGWIKPLTTVNPNCPLPERVPVNRLRSRSETGTSGENKTLDGTGTSRETGTSSRTSGQR
;
A
#
# COMPACT_ATOMS: atom_id res chain seq x y z
N MET A 1 -42.83 67.05 34.97
CA MET A 1 -43.90 66.17 34.46
C MET A 1 -43.22 64.95 33.86
N SER A 2 -42.93 63.94 34.70
CA SER A 2 -43.71 62.68 34.84
C SER A 2 -43.46 61.74 33.65
N SER A 3 -43.07 60.47 33.78
CA SER A 3 -42.93 59.59 34.94
C SER A 3 -42.33 58.25 34.49
N ASN A 4 -41.70 57.56 35.44
CA ASN A 4 -41.21 56.18 35.45
C ASN A 4 -42.15 55.10 34.86
N TRP A 5 -41.58 53.92 34.55
CA TRP A 5 -41.84 52.60 35.17
C TRP A 5 -41.09 51.52 34.36
N SER A 6 -39.96 51.00 34.83
CA SER A 6 -39.75 49.82 35.71
C SER A 6 -39.84 48.48 34.97
N GLY A 7 -38.83 47.62 35.21
CA GLY A 7 -38.54 46.45 34.42
C GLY A 7 -39.34 45.19 34.74
N PHE A 8 -39.05 44.15 33.96
CA PHE A 8 -39.33 42.77 34.31
C PHE A 8 -38.21 41.87 33.75
N LYS A 9 -37.49 41.25 34.69
CA LYS A 9 -36.52 40.18 34.46
C LYS A 9 -37.31 38.88 34.60
N VAL A 10 -37.36 38.05 33.56
CA VAL A 10 -37.76 36.64 33.71
C VAL A 10 -36.64 35.77 33.17
N GLN A 11 -35.98 35.11 34.11
CA GLN A 11 -35.05 34.01 33.91
C GLN A 11 -35.90 32.75 33.73
N GLY A 12 -35.95 32.22 32.50
CA GLY A 12 -36.63 30.98 32.17
C GLY A 12 -35.64 29.99 31.57
N SER A 13 -35.13 29.12 32.44
CA SER A 13 -34.36 27.91 32.08
C SER A 13 -35.21 27.01 31.17
N GLY A 14 -34.91 27.02 29.87
CA GLY A 14 -35.43 26.05 28.90
C GLY A 14 -34.38 25.01 28.59
N SER A 15 -34.37 23.91 29.35
CA SER A 15 -33.68 22.68 29.01
C SER A 15 -34.13 22.23 27.62
N ARG A 16 -33.23 22.29 26.64
CA ARG A 16 -33.44 21.67 25.33
C ARG A 16 -33.38 20.16 25.55
N THR A 17 -34.54 19.56 25.81
CA THR A 17 -34.71 18.12 25.79
C THR A 17 -34.38 17.66 24.36
N GLN A 18 -33.24 16.97 24.22
CA GLN A 18 -33.03 16.10 23.07
C GLN A 18 -34.16 15.07 23.11
N ASN A 19 -35.16 15.27 22.26
CA ASN A 19 -36.23 14.31 22.06
C ASN A 19 -35.59 13.04 21.49
N PRO A 20 -35.57 11.89 22.19
CA PRO A 20 -35.07 10.66 21.59
C PRO A 20 -36.02 10.30 20.45
N SER A 21 -35.47 10.17 19.24
CA SER A 21 -36.20 9.67 18.09
C SER A 21 -37.01 8.41 18.46
N PRO A 22 -38.29 8.28 18.06
CA PRO A 22 -39.15 7.18 18.47
C PRO A 22 -38.49 5.82 18.17
N PRO A 23 -38.59 4.81 19.06
CA PRO A 23 -37.93 3.51 18.88
C PRO A 23 -38.34 2.80 17.57
N TYR A 24 -39.51 3.12 17.02
CA TYR A 24 -39.96 2.62 15.72
C TYR A 24 -39.17 3.21 14.54
N LEU A 25 -38.80 4.49 14.59
CA LEU A 25 -38.01 5.15 13.55
C LEU A 25 -36.58 4.63 13.51
N GLN A 26 -35.96 4.37 14.66
CA GLN A 26 -34.64 3.72 14.71
C GLN A 26 -34.68 2.30 14.13
N ARG A 27 -35.72 1.51 14.44
CA ARG A 27 -35.90 0.17 13.88
C ARG A 27 -36.14 0.18 12.37
N PHE A 28 -36.89 1.16 11.86
CA PHE A 28 -37.10 1.34 10.42
C PHE A 28 -35.82 1.75 9.69
N ILE A 29 -35.05 2.69 10.26
CA ILE A 29 -33.76 3.12 9.69
C ILE A 29 -32.75 1.96 9.71
N SER A 30 -32.66 1.21 10.80
CA SER A 30 -31.78 0.04 10.86
C SER A 30 -32.21 -1.07 9.90
N ALA A 31 -33.51 -1.31 9.75
CA ALA A 31 -34.04 -2.30 8.80
C ALA A 31 -33.84 -1.86 7.34
N ALA A 32 -34.03 -0.57 7.03
CA ALA A 32 -33.76 -0.01 5.71
C ALA A 32 -32.26 -0.05 5.38
N LEU A 33 -31.39 0.28 6.34
CA LEU A 33 -29.93 0.20 6.18
C LEU A 33 -29.50 -1.27 5.98
N ALA A 34 -30.03 -2.20 6.77
CA ALA A 34 -29.78 -3.63 6.62
C ALA A 34 -30.27 -4.15 5.26
N MET A 35 -31.46 -3.70 4.80
CA MET A 35 -31.99 -4.06 3.49
C MET A 35 -31.14 -3.50 2.34
N VAL A 36 -30.66 -2.26 2.44
CA VAL A 36 -29.75 -1.67 1.45
C VAL A 36 -28.42 -2.42 1.42
N LEU A 37 -27.85 -2.75 2.59
CA LEU A 37 -26.62 -3.55 2.69
C LEU A 37 -26.79 -4.95 2.10
N LEU A 38 -27.94 -5.59 2.34
CA LEU A 38 -28.27 -6.88 1.74
C LEU A 38 -28.43 -6.78 0.22
N LEU A 39 -29.09 -5.73 -0.28
CA LEU A 39 -29.22 -5.49 -1.72
C LEU A 39 -27.86 -5.23 -2.38
N THR A 40 -26.96 -4.47 -1.75
CA THR A 40 -25.61 -4.28 -2.25
C THR A 40 -24.81 -5.58 -2.24
N ASP A 41 -24.96 -6.41 -1.21
CA ASP A 41 -24.28 -7.70 -1.12
C ASP A 41 -24.78 -8.68 -2.19
N VAL A 42 -26.09 -8.73 -2.42
CA VAL A 42 -26.70 -9.54 -3.50
C VAL A 42 -26.23 -9.03 -4.87
N PHE A 43 -26.16 -7.71 -5.07
CA PHE A 43 -25.67 -7.13 -6.33
C PHE A 43 -24.19 -7.43 -6.58
N LEU A 44 -23.34 -7.35 -5.55
CA LEU A 44 -21.92 -7.71 -5.65
C LEU A 44 -21.76 -9.19 -6.00
N LEU A 45 -22.52 -10.07 -5.33
CA LEU A 45 -22.53 -11.51 -5.61
C LEU A 45 -22.99 -11.78 -7.04
N LEU A 46 -24.06 -11.11 -7.48
CA LEU A 46 -24.56 -11.23 -8.85
C LEU A 46 -23.53 -10.76 -9.89
N THR A 47 -22.85 -9.65 -9.63
CA THR A 47 -21.76 -9.13 -10.47
C THR A 47 -20.62 -10.13 -10.53
N GLN A 48 -20.24 -10.72 -9.40
CA GLN A 48 -19.21 -11.76 -9.32
C GLN A 48 -19.61 -12.98 -10.15
N VAL A 49 -20.86 -13.44 -10.05
CA VAL A 49 -21.40 -14.55 -10.86
C VAL A 49 -21.39 -14.23 -12.35
N PHE A 50 -21.82 -13.02 -12.76
CA PHE A 50 -21.75 -12.61 -14.16
C PHE A 50 -20.32 -12.53 -14.68
N LEU A 51 -19.38 -12.04 -13.87
CA LEU A 51 -17.98 -12.00 -14.23
C LEU A 51 -17.40 -13.40 -14.37
N TRP A 52 -17.80 -14.35 -13.53
CA TRP A 52 -17.48 -15.76 -13.69
C TRP A 52 -18.02 -16.35 -14.99
N LEU A 53 -19.28 -16.05 -15.33
CA LEU A 53 -19.87 -16.49 -16.59
C LEU A 53 -19.12 -15.90 -17.79
N LEU A 54 -18.72 -14.62 -17.72
CA LEU A 54 -17.93 -13.96 -18.75
C LEU A 54 -16.55 -14.60 -18.91
N VAL A 55 -15.82 -14.83 -17.81
CA VAL A 55 -14.51 -15.50 -17.83
C VAL A 55 -14.64 -16.90 -18.42
N GLY A 56 -15.64 -17.67 -17.97
CA GLY A 56 -15.94 -19.00 -18.51
C GLY A 56 -16.25 -18.96 -20.01
N PHE A 57 -17.02 -17.96 -20.46
CA PHE A 57 -17.35 -17.75 -21.87
C PHE A 57 -16.13 -17.38 -22.71
N ILE A 58 -15.25 -16.49 -22.24
CA ILE A 58 -14.01 -16.11 -22.93
C ILE A 58 -13.10 -17.32 -23.09
N ILE A 59 -12.93 -18.10 -22.01
CA ILE A 59 -12.14 -19.35 -22.04
C ILE A 59 -12.76 -20.32 -23.05
N TRP A 60 -14.07 -20.53 -23.03
CA TRP A 60 -14.78 -21.39 -23.98
C TRP A 60 -14.66 -20.91 -25.44
N TYR A 61 -14.75 -19.62 -25.68
CA TYR A 61 -14.63 -19.03 -27.02
C TYR A 61 -13.21 -19.19 -27.57
N PHE A 62 -12.20 -18.83 -26.78
CA PHE A 62 -10.79 -18.95 -27.15
C PHE A 62 -10.41 -20.42 -27.42
N LEU A 63 -10.94 -21.32 -26.60
CA LEU A 63 -10.78 -22.76 -26.74
C LEU A 63 -11.30 -23.30 -28.07
N GLN A 64 -12.53 -22.97 -28.46
CA GLN A 64 -13.13 -23.43 -29.72
C GLN A 64 -12.32 -22.95 -30.94
N ASN A 65 -11.66 -21.80 -30.81
CA ASN A 65 -10.90 -21.21 -31.90
C ASN A 65 -9.47 -21.77 -32.03
N ILE A 66 -8.90 -22.35 -30.96
CA ILE A 66 -7.52 -22.83 -30.91
C ILE A 66 -7.38 -24.36 -31.01
N LEU A 67 -8.34 -25.12 -30.47
CA LEU A 67 -8.33 -26.57 -30.57
C LEU A 67 -8.96 -27.05 -31.88
N LYS A 68 -8.14 -27.46 -32.84
CA LYS A 68 -8.61 -28.32 -33.93
C LYS A 68 -8.95 -29.71 -33.36
N LYS A 69 -10.04 -30.29 -33.89
CA LYS A 69 -10.74 -31.48 -33.39
C LYS A 69 -9.87 -32.74 -33.29
N GLU A 70 -9.16 -32.91 -32.18
CA GLU A 70 -8.69 -34.22 -31.69
C GLU A 70 -8.94 -34.33 -30.19
N PHE A 71 -9.44 -35.50 -29.76
CA PHE A 71 -9.92 -35.81 -28.41
C PHE A 71 -8.89 -35.48 -27.29
N LEU A 72 -7.61 -35.48 -27.64
CA LEU A 72 -6.50 -35.14 -26.73
C LEU A 72 -6.53 -33.67 -26.27
N GLY A 73 -7.00 -32.75 -27.13
CA GLY A 73 -7.13 -31.34 -26.78
C GLY A 73 -8.13 -31.11 -25.65
N LEU A 74 -9.25 -31.83 -25.65
CA LEU A 74 -10.28 -31.71 -24.61
C LEU A 74 -9.78 -32.22 -23.25
N LEU A 75 -8.96 -33.27 -23.22
CA LEU A 75 -8.35 -33.77 -21.99
C LEU A 75 -7.32 -32.79 -21.43
N VAL A 76 -6.43 -32.27 -22.27
CA VAL A 76 -5.41 -31.27 -21.88
C VAL A 76 -6.09 -29.98 -21.39
N LEU A 77 -7.18 -29.59 -22.03
CA LEU A 77 -8.02 -28.48 -21.58
C LEU A 77 -8.63 -28.74 -20.20
N LEU A 78 -9.29 -29.86 -20.01
CA LEU A 78 -9.99 -30.14 -18.75
C LEU A 78 -8.97 -30.18 -17.60
N LEU A 79 -7.79 -30.74 -17.85
CA LEU A 79 -6.65 -30.67 -16.95
C LEU A 79 -6.22 -29.22 -16.69
N PHE A 80 -6.06 -28.40 -17.74
CA PHE A 80 -5.67 -27.00 -17.60
C PHE A 80 -6.70 -26.17 -16.83
N LEU A 81 -8.00 -26.37 -17.11
CA LEU A 81 -9.10 -25.70 -16.44
C LEU A 81 -9.23 -26.17 -14.98
N ALA A 82 -9.02 -27.46 -14.72
CA ALA A 82 -8.95 -27.99 -13.37
C ALA A 82 -7.76 -27.38 -12.60
N VAL A 83 -6.60 -27.24 -13.23
CA VAL A 83 -5.44 -26.58 -12.64
C VAL A 83 -5.70 -25.09 -12.39
N ILE A 84 -6.37 -24.38 -13.29
CA ILE A 84 -6.80 -22.98 -13.07
C ILE A 84 -7.79 -22.90 -11.92
N ALA A 85 -8.80 -23.78 -11.88
CA ALA A 85 -9.81 -23.78 -10.83
C ALA A 85 -9.18 -24.12 -9.46
N LEU A 86 -8.34 -25.15 -9.40
CA LEU A 86 -7.57 -25.49 -8.20
C LEU A 86 -6.63 -24.34 -7.81
N SER A 87 -6.00 -23.67 -8.79
CA SER A 87 -5.18 -22.48 -8.57
C SER A 87 -5.97 -21.36 -7.95
N PHE A 88 -7.15 -21.11 -8.49
CA PHE A 88 -8.03 -20.08 -8.03
C PHE A 88 -8.58 -20.37 -6.63
N PHE A 89 -9.01 -21.61 -6.34
CA PHE A 89 -9.71 -21.95 -5.10
C PHE A 89 -8.80 -22.37 -3.95
N GLN A 90 -7.74 -23.13 -4.23
CA GLN A 90 -6.81 -23.68 -3.25
C GLN A 90 -5.47 -22.94 -3.20
N GLY A 91 -5.09 -22.26 -4.28
CA GLY A 91 -3.83 -21.52 -4.39
C GLY A 91 -3.99 -20.05 -4.03
N GLY A 92 -3.50 -19.63 -2.87
CA GLY A 92 -3.10 -18.23 -2.72
C GLY A 92 -2.02 -17.91 -3.75
N ILE A 93 -2.10 -16.74 -4.40
CA ILE A 93 -1.18 -16.19 -5.42
C ILE A 93 0.31 -16.12 -5.00
N SER A 94 0.70 -16.65 -3.84
CA SER A 94 1.72 -16.01 -3.01
C SER A 94 2.65 -16.91 -2.24
N GLU A 95 2.64 -18.21 -2.47
CA GLU A 95 3.86 -18.96 -2.26
C GLU A 95 4.67 -18.89 -3.56
N PRO A 96 5.72 -18.07 -3.67
CA PRO A 96 6.51 -17.92 -4.90
C PRO A 96 7.13 -19.26 -5.37
N THR A 97 7.21 -20.25 -4.47
CA THR A 97 7.66 -21.62 -4.74
C THR A 97 6.54 -22.61 -5.03
N SER A 98 5.27 -22.23 -4.81
CA SER A 98 4.15 -23.11 -5.17
C SER A 98 4.03 -23.17 -6.69
N ILE A 99 3.93 -24.39 -7.21
CA ILE A 99 3.68 -24.66 -8.63
C ILE A 99 2.46 -23.86 -9.12
N LEU A 100 1.50 -23.67 -8.22
CA LEU A 100 0.24 -23.02 -8.47
C LEU A 100 0.36 -21.50 -8.70
N ALA A 101 1.23 -20.82 -7.95
CA ALA A 101 1.54 -19.40 -8.17
C ALA A 101 2.33 -19.19 -9.48
N ILE A 102 3.25 -20.10 -9.81
CA ILE A 102 4.00 -20.07 -11.08
C ILE A 102 3.03 -20.20 -12.26
N LEU A 103 2.08 -21.13 -12.17
CA LEU A 103 1.03 -21.32 -13.17
C LEU A 103 0.16 -20.07 -13.31
N TRP A 104 -0.28 -19.46 -12.20
CA TRP A 104 -1.03 -18.21 -12.26
C TRP A 104 -0.25 -17.09 -12.94
N ARG A 105 1.04 -16.92 -12.61
CA ARG A 105 1.90 -15.91 -13.26
C ARG A 105 2.04 -16.16 -14.77
N LEU A 106 2.09 -17.42 -15.20
CA LEU A 106 2.11 -17.78 -16.62
C LEU A 106 0.77 -17.45 -17.30
N ILE A 107 -0.35 -17.66 -16.62
CA ILE A 107 -1.69 -17.38 -17.14
C ILE A 107 -1.97 -15.87 -17.17
N SER A 108 -1.50 -15.11 -16.18
CA SER A 108 -1.68 -13.66 -16.11
C SER A 108 -0.69 -12.89 -16.97
N PHE A 109 0.45 -13.50 -17.35
CA PHE A 109 1.43 -12.91 -18.25
C PHE A 109 0.82 -12.29 -19.52
N PRO A 110 0.00 -13.00 -20.34
CA PRO A 110 -0.65 -12.42 -21.51
C PRO A 110 -1.64 -11.29 -21.21
N LEU A 111 -2.10 -11.15 -19.96
CA LEU A 111 -3.00 -10.06 -19.58
C LEU A 111 -2.23 -8.76 -19.33
N THR A 112 -0.93 -8.85 -19.02
CA THR A 112 -0.08 -7.66 -18.84
C THR A 112 0.25 -7.02 -20.19
N PRO A 113 0.38 -5.67 -20.28
CA PRO A 113 0.80 -4.99 -21.51
C PRO A 113 2.13 -5.53 -22.05
N PHE A 114 3.07 -5.84 -21.15
CA PHE A 114 4.34 -6.47 -21.49
C PHE A 114 4.16 -7.84 -22.13
N GLY A 115 3.47 -8.75 -21.44
CA GLY A 115 3.35 -10.13 -21.87
C GLY A 115 2.53 -10.25 -23.14
N LEU A 116 1.46 -9.47 -23.29
CA LEU A 116 0.72 -9.39 -24.55
C LEU A 116 1.60 -8.90 -25.70
N GLY A 117 2.34 -7.82 -25.49
CA GLY A 117 3.28 -7.28 -26.50
C GLY A 117 4.33 -8.31 -26.92
N MET A 118 4.94 -8.99 -25.95
CA MET A 118 5.95 -10.02 -26.19
C MET A 118 5.38 -11.24 -26.91
N ILE A 119 4.19 -11.71 -26.54
CA ILE A 119 3.53 -12.84 -27.20
C ILE A 119 3.20 -12.50 -28.64
N LEU A 120 2.64 -11.31 -28.90
CA LEU A 120 2.32 -10.87 -30.26
C LEU A 120 3.57 -10.88 -31.15
N LEU A 121 4.69 -10.33 -30.66
CA LEU A 121 5.96 -10.33 -31.40
C LEU A 121 6.54 -11.74 -31.58
N THR A 122 6.48 -12.59 -30.55
CA THR A 122 7.02 -13.95 -30.60
C THR A 122 6.24 -14.85 -31.57
N VAL A 123 4.91 -14.73 -31.60
CA VAL A 123 4.05 -15.49 -32.53
C VAL A 123 4.39 -15.17 -34.00
N ILE A 124 4.85 -13.96 -34.27
CA ILE A 124 5.30 -13.55 -35.61
C ILE A 124 6.64 -14.21 -35.93
N LEU A 125 7.59 -14.19 -34.99
CA LEU A 125 8.93 -14.79 -35.16
C LEU A 125 8.87 -16.31 -35.38
N LEU A 126 7.90 -16.99 -34.76
CA LEU A 126 7.71 -18.44 -34.88
C LEU A 126 7.18 -18.90 -36.24
N GLY A 127 6.82 -17.98 -37.15
CA GLY A 127 6.41 -18.33 -38.51
C GLY A 127 5.08 -19.07 -38.57
N GLY A 128 3.97 -18.33 -38.58
CA GLY A 128 2.63 -18.91 -38.72
C GLY A 128 1.53 -17.90 -39.04
N VAL A 129 1.89 -16.63 -39.27
CA VAL A 129 0.95 -15.52 -39.41
C VAL A 129 1.05 -14.96 -40.82
N LYS A 130 -0.08 -14.80 -41.50
CA LYS A 130 -0.15 -14.14 -42.82
C LYS A 130 0.41 -12.72 -42.73
N THR A 131 1.09 -12.24 -43.78
CA THR A 131 1.77 -10.93 -43.81
C THR A 131 0.89 -9.76 -43.35
N VAL A 132 -0.40 -9.77 -43.74
CA VAL A 132 -1.38 -8.75 -43.34
C VAL A 132 -1.59 -8.71 -41.81
N TRP A 133 -1.67 -9.88 -41.18
CA TRP A 133 -1.84 -10.01 -39.73
C TRP A 133 -0.53 -9.79 -38.98
N ALA A 134 0.60 -10.20 -39.56
CA ALA A 134 1.93 -9.95 -38.99
C ALA A 134 2.18 -8.45 -38.83
N LYS A 135 1.90 -7.64 -39.85
CA LYS A 135 2.04 -6.17 -39.74
C LYS A 135 1.18 -5.58 -38.63
N ARG A 136 -0.07 -6.05 -38.49
CA ARG A 136 -0.98 -5.59 -37.42
C ARG A 136 -0.45 -5.97 -36.04
N PHE A 137 -0.02 -7.21 -35.85
CA PHE A 137 0.50 -7.67 -34.56
C PHE A 137 1.81 -6.97 -34.16
N ILE A 138 2.72 -6.70 -35.11
CA ILE A 138 3.92 -5.88 -34.84
C ILE A 138 3.49 -4.48 -34.35
N MET A 139 2.59 -3.84 -35.10
CA MET A 139 2.14 -2.48 -34.76
C MET A 139 1.44 -2.45 -33.40
N THR A 140 0.54 -3.39 -33.12
CA THR A 140 -0.15 -3.48 -31.84
C THR A 140 0.82 -3.78 -30.69
N GLY A 141 1.76 -4.71 -30.87
CA GLY A 141 2.76 -5.04 -29.85
C GLY A 141 3.67 -3.84 -29.53
N LEU A 142 4.16 -3.15 -30.55
CA LEU A 142 4.97 -1.94 -30.36
C LEU A 142 4.18 -0.80 -29.71
N ILE A 143 2.92 -0.59 -30.11
CA ILE A 143 2.06 0.44 -29.50
C ILE A 143 1.81 0.13 -28.02
N LEU A 144 1.48 -1.12 -27.67
CA LEU A 144 1.25 -1.53 -26.28
C LEU A 144 2.50 -1.29 -25.41
N LEU A 145 3.67 -1.70 -25.89
CA LEU A 145 4.93 -1.48 -25.19
C LEU A 145 5.29 0.00 -25.10
N ALA A 146 5.07 0.76 -26.17
CA ALA A 146 5.32 2.20 -26.20
C ALA A 146 4.41 2.93 -25.19
N ILE A 147 3.09 2.68 -25.23
CA ILE A 147 2.12 3.28 -24.29
C ILE A 147 2.47 2.96 -22.85
N GLY A 148 2.79 1.69 -22.54
CA GLY A 148 3.21 1.29 -21.20
C GLY A 148 4.50 1.99 -20.75
N SER A 149 5.37 2.37 -21.68
CA SER A 149 6.64 3.03 -21.39
C SER A 149 6.56 4.55 -21.31
N VAL A 150 5.40 5.16 -21.58
CA VAL A 150 5.24 6.63 -21.51
C VAL A 150 5.01 7.06 -20.06
N PRO A 151 5.85 7.96 -19.49
CA PRO A 151 5.69 8.48 -18.13
C PRO A 151 4.28 8.96 -17.82
N LEU A 152 3.66 9.74 -18.71
CA LEU A 152 2.28 10.23 -18.55
C LEU A 152 1.27 9.11 -18.28
N VAL A 153 1.37 7.98 -18.99
CA VAL A 153 0.47 6.83 -18.82
C VAL A 153 0.75 6.13 -17.49
N SER A 154 2.02 5.96 -17.15
CA SER A 154 2.43 5.30 -15.91
C SER A 154 1.96 6.07 -14.67
N TYR A 155 2.09 7.40 -14.67
CA TYR A 155 1.61 8.23 -13.56
C TYR A 155 0.10 8.25 -13.50
N TRP A 156 -0.59 8.32 -14.63
CA TRP A 156 -2.05 8.26 -14.62
C TRP A 156 -2.59 6.97 -13.98
N LEU A 157 -1.98 5.82 -14.32
CA LEU A 157 -2.34 4.53 -13.72
C LEU A 157 -1.98 4.45 -12.22
N ALA A 158 -0.81 4.97 -11.83
CA ALA A 158 -0.38 4.95 -10.43
C ALA A 158 -1.19 5.93 -9.56
N GLN A 159 -1.51 7.12 -10.08
CA GLN A 159 -2.15 8.20 -9.36
C GLN A 159 -3.55 7.81 -8.86
N GLU A 160 -4.32 7.04 -9.63
CA GLU A 160 -5.63 6.56 -9.18
C GLU A 160 -5.49 5.67 -7.92
N LEU A 161 -4.57 4.69 -7.96
CA LEU A 161 -4.32 3.80 -6.83
C LEU A 161 -3.78 4.55 -5.60
N GLU A 162 -2.92 5.54 -5.82
CA GLU A 162 -2.37 6.37 -4.75
C GLU A 162 -3.41 7.32 -4.15
N MET A 163 -4.32 7.87 -4.95
CA MET A 163 -5.43 8.70 -4.48
C MET A 163 -6.39 7.88 -3.60
N GLU A 164 -6.73 6.66 -4.01
CA GLU A 164 -7.50 5.74 -3.17
C GLU A 164 -6.79 5.50 -1.83
N ALA A 165 -5.46 5.35 -1.82
CA ALA A 165 -4.69 5.20 -0.60
C ALA A 165 -4.75 6.45 0.30
N VAL A 166 -4.70 7.65 -0.29
CA VAL A 166 -4.80 8.93 0.42
C VAL A 166 -6.17 9.13 1.03
N GLU A 167 -7.24 8.80 0.30
CA GLU A 167 -8.63 8.92 0.78
C GLU A 167 -8.92 8.02 1.99
N LEU A 168 -8.16 6.93 2.14
CA LEU A 168 -8.26 6.02 3.28
C LEU A 168 -7.51 6.52 4.53
N ILE A 169 -6.64 7.54 4.42
CA ILE A 169 -5.86 8.04 5.55
C ILE A 169 -6.79 8.69 6.58
N THR A 170 -6.84 8.08 7.76
CA THR A 170 -7.63 8.55 8.90
C THR A 170 -6.74 8.93 10.09
N PRO A 171 -7.19 9.88 10.93
CA PRO A 171 -6.52 10.18 12.19
C PRO A 171 -6.56 8.95 13.11
N LEU A 172 -5.51 8.77 13.93
CA LEU A 172 -5.50 7.69 14.93
C LEU A 172 -6.53 7.98 16.03
N ARG A 173 -7.09 6.92 16.60
CA ARG A 173 -8.09 7.01 17.66
C ARG A 173 -7.37 6.99 19.00
N ALA A 174 -7.91 7.65 20.00
CA ALA A 174 -7.49 7.40 21.38
C ALA A 174 -7.84 5.95 21.75
N LEU A 175 -6.85 5.19 22.20
CA LEU A 175 -7.03 3.81 22.62
C LEU A 175 -7.60 3.74 24.03
N ASP A 176 -8.34 2.66 24.29
CA ASP A 176 -8.87 2.37 25.62
C ASP A 176 -7.73 2.08 26.62
N PRO A 177 -7.89 2.39 27.92
CA PRO A 177 -6.86 2.14 28.92
C PRO A 177 -6.41 0.68 28.93
N GLY A 178 -5.10 0.43 28.83
CA GLY A 178 -4.53 -0.92 28.78
C GLY A 178 -4.49 -1.55 27.38
N ALA A 179 -4.98 -0.87 26.35
CA ALA A 179 -4.75 -1.27 24.97
C ALA A 179 -3.38 -0.77 24.47
N ARG A 180 -2.76 -1.57 23.60
CA ARG A 180 -1.47 -1.30 22.99
C ARG A 180 -1.65 -1.10 21.48
N PRO A 181 -1.22 0.03 20.88
CA PRO A 181 -1.34 0.23 19.44
C PRO A 181 -0.56 -0.84 18.69
N VAL A 182 -1.11 -1.39 17.61
CA VAL A 182 -0.42 -2.36 16.74
C VAL A 182 -0.13 -1.73 15.39
N ILE A 183 1.15 -1.74 15.00
CA ILE A 183 1.62 -1.34 13.68
C ILE A 183 1.81 -2.62 12.86
N MET A 184 0.94 -2.85 11.89
CA MET A 184 1.07 -3.93 10.92
C MET A 184 1.98 -3.49 9.77
N LEU A 185 3.19 -4.03 9.71
CA LEU A 185 4.16 -3.78 8.65
C LEU A 185 4.12 -4.88 7.59
N LEU A 186 3.67 -4.54 6.37
CA LEU A 186 3.78 -5.42 5.21
C LEU A 186 5.21 -5.38 4.65
N GLY A 187 6.03 -6.34 5.08
CA GLY A 187 7.49 -6.32 4.91
C GLY A 187 8.05 -7.02 3.66
N HIS A 188 7.21 -7.50 2.75
CA HIS A 188 7.69 -8.27 1.58
C HIS A 188 8.57 -7.42 0.64
N ASN A 189 9.73 -7.95 0.23
CA ASN A 189 10.70 -7.33 -0.67
C ASN A 189 11.20 -5.95 -0.18
N THR A 190 11.43 -5.80 1.12
CA THR A 190 11.88 -4.55 1.77
C THR A 190 13.36 -4.57 2.15
N THR A 191 13.94 -5.75 2.32
CA THR A 191 15.38 -5.92 2.61
C THR A 191 16.05 -6.78 1.53
N ARG A 192 17.37 -6.71 1.43
CA ARG A 192 18.19 -7.52 0.51
C ARG A 192 18.95 -8.60 1.28
N LEU A 193 19.16 -9.74 0.62
CA LEU A 193 19.90 -10.85 1.22
C LEU A 193 21.33 -10.43 1.58
N GLN A 194 21.68 -10.61 2.85
CA GLN A 194 23.04 -10.44 3.33
C GLN A 194 23.83 -11.74 3.15
N LEU A 195 25.09 -11.63 2.74
CA LEU A 195 26.00 -12.77 2.75
C LEU A 195 26.22 -13.23 4.19
N LYS A 196 25.98 -14.51 4.46
CA LYS A 196 26.28 -15.10 5.76
C LYS A 196 27.72 -15.63 5.79
N PRO A 197 28.40 -15.56 6.96
CA PRO A 197 29.69 -16.20 7.14
C PRO A 197 29.62 -17.68 6.75
N ARG A 198 30.67 -18.16 6.10
CA ARG A 198 30.76 -19.55 5.69
C ARG A 198 30.86 -20.44 6.94
N ARG A 199 30.01 -21.46 7.02
CA ARG A 199 30.08 -22.52 8.05
C ARG A 199 30.82 -23.76 7.59
N GLU A 200 30.87 -23.99 6.27
CA GLU A 200 31.49 -25.15 5.64
C GLU A 200 32.99 -24.94 5.39
N ALA A 201 33.76 -26.02 5.36
CA ALA A 201 35.19 -25.95 5.04
C ALA A 201 35.41 -25.49 3.58
N LEU A 202 36.60 -24.95 3.30
CA LEU A 202 37.01 -24.68 1.92
C LEU A 202 37.09 -25.98 1.13
N PRO A 203 36.59 -26.01 -0.13
CA PRO A 203 36.83 -27.14 -1.00
C PRO A 203 38.34 -27.32 -1.22
N ALA A 204 38.80 -28.57 -1.25
CA ALA A 204 40.22 -28.91 -1.38
C ALA A 204 40.85 -28.35 -2.67
N GLU A 205 40.07 -28.33 -3.76
CA GLU A 205 40.43 -27.64 -5.00
C GLU A 205 39.34 -26.62 -5.32
N PRO A 206 39.60 -25.31 -5.12
CA PRO A 206 38.64 -24.29 -5.45
C PRO A 206 38.47 -24.19 -6.98
N PRO A 207 37.23 -23.96 -7.48
CA PRO A 207 36.99 -23.82 -8.90
C PRO A 207 37.76 -22.62 -9.45
N LYS A 208 38.25 -22.74 -10.69
CA LYS A 208 38.93 -21.64 -11.36
C LYS A 208 37.90 -20.57 -11.74
N VAL A 209 37.93 -19.45 -11.03
CA VAL A 209 37.06 -18.29 -11.26
C VAL A 209 37.87 -17.12 -11.80
N GLU A 210 37.28 -16.35 -12.72
CA GLU A 210 37.92 -15.23 -13.41
C GLU A 210 38.22 -14.05 -12.47
N ARG A 211 37.40 -13.86 -11.44
CA ARG A 211 37.53 -12.78 -10.45
C ARG A 211 37.34 -13.33 -9.03
N PRO A 212 38.40 -13.88 -8.38
CA PRO A 212 38.28 -14.43 -7.05
C PRO A 212 38.07 -13.33 -6.00
N ILE A 213 37.19 -13.60 -5.03
CA ILE A 213 37.01 -12.77 -3.84
C ILE A 213 37.96 -13.30 -2.76
N THR A 214 38.74 -12.41 -2.11
CA THR A 214 39.65 -12.82 -1.04
C THR A 214 38.86 -13.18 0.24
N PRO A 215 39.39 -14.04 1.14
CA PRO A 215 38.73 -14.35 2.41
C PRO A 215 38.37 -13.10 3.22
N PHE A 216 39.28 -12.12 3.27
CA PHE A 216 39.05 -10.83 3.93
C PHE A 216 37.90 -10.04 3.30
N GLN A 217 37.83 -9.97 1.96
CA GLN A 217 36.71 -9.30 1.27
C GLN A 217 35.39 -10.00 1.56
N PHE A 218 35.36 -11.34 1.56
CA PHE A 218 34.17 -12.10 1.91
C PHE A 218 33.74 -11.83 3.36
N GLU A 219 34.70 -11.81 4.29
CA GLU A 219 34.43 -11.50 5.69
C GLU A 219 33.82 -10.10 5.85
N LEU A 220 34.42 -9.07 5.24
CA LEU A 220 33.90 -7.71 5.25
C LEU A 220 32.48 -7.64 4.66
N LEU A 221 32.25 -8.27 3.50
CA LEU A 221 30.93 -8.32 2.87
C LEU A 221 29.89 -9.05 3.74
N SER A 222 30.31 -10.09 4.48
CA SER A 222 29.43 -10.84 5.38
C SER A 222 29.06 -10.05 6.64
N GLN A 223 29.85 -9.03 7.00
CA GLN A 223 29.62 -8.15 8.14
C GLN A 223 28.81 -6.89 7.79
N LEU A 224 28.56 -6.61 6.51
CA LEU A 224 27.75 -5.46 6.09
C LEU A 224 26.35 -5.53 6.74
N PRO A 225 25.77 -4.39 7.17
CA PRO A 225 24.41 -4.41 7.67
C PRO A 225 23.44 -4.89 6.60
N ILE A 226 22.29 -5.40 7.04
CA ILE A 226 21.16 -5.73 6.16
C ILE A 226 20.84 -4.47 5.35
N GLN A 227 20.74 -4.62 4.03
CA GLN A 227 20.46 -3.50 3.14
C GLN A 227 18.96 -3.44 2.84
N MET A 228 18.46 -2.23 2.65
CA MET A 228 17.09 -2.00 2.21
C MET A 228 16.99 -2.10 0.67
N THR A 229 15.83 -2.55 0.19
CA THR A 229 15.45 -2.37 -1.22
C THR A 229 14.86 -0.97 -1.42
N GLU A 230 14.44 -0.66 -2.64
CA GLU A 230 13.65 0.55 -2.94
C GLU A 230 12.36 0.62 -2.10
N ALA A 231 11.76 -0.54 -1.80
CA ALA A 231 10.55 -0.64 -1.00
C ALA A 231 10.82 -0.68 0.52
N GLY A 232 12.06 -0.43 0.97
CA GLY A 232 12.46 -0.45 2.37
C GLY A 232 11.98 0.75 3.19
N ASP A 233 11.46 1.79 2.52
CA ASP A 233 10.82 2.96 3.14
C ASP A 233 9.72 2.59 4.14
N ARG A 234 8.99 1.49 3.89
CA ARG A 234 8.02 0.91 4.83
C ARG A 234 8.61 0.61 6.21
N ILE A 235 9.84 0.09 6.26
CA ILE A 235 10.54 -0.23 7.52
C ILE A 235 10.87 1.07 8.24
N VAL A 236 11.40 2.05 7.51
CA VAL A 236 11.76 3.36 8.05
C VAL A 236 10.52 4.04 8.62
N TYR A 237 9.40 3.99 7.91
CA TYR A 237 8.15 4.61 8.36
C TYR A 237 7.53 3.90 9.56
N ALA A 238 7.53 2.57 9.59
CA ALA A 238 7.10 1.82 10.77
C ALA A 238 7.93 2.17 12.02
N ALA A 239 9.25 2.35 11.85
CA ALA A 239 10.12 2.81 12.94
C ALA A 239 9.81 4.25 13.39
N GLN A 240 9.45 5.15 12.46
CA GLN A 240 9.00 6.50 12.78
C GLN A 240 7.71 6.48 13.61
N LEU A 241 6.70 5.74 13.16
CA LEU A 241 5.43 5.55 13.87
C LEU A 241 5.64 4.94 15.27
N TYR A 242 6.60 4.03 15.42
CA TYR A 242 6.95 3.47 16.72
C TYR A 242 7.49 4.54 17.69
N ARG A 243 8.39 5.41 17.22
CA ARG A 243 8.94 6.52 18.01
C ARG A 243 7.89 7.59 18.35
N GLU A 244 6.97 7.85 17.43
CA GLU A 244 5.83 8.73 17.69
C GLU A 244 4.93 8.15 18.80
N GLY A 245 4.62 6.86 18.73
CA GLY A 245 3.85 6.16 19.77
C GLY A 245 4.53 6.17 21.14
N LEU A 246 5.85 5.97 21.17
CA LEU A 246 6.66 6.11 22.40
C LEU A 246 6.51 7.50 23.03
N SER A 247 6.55 8.55 22.21
CA SER A 247 6.38 9.94 22.67
C SER A 247 4.97 10.20 23.22
N GLY A 248 3.97 9.44 22.74
CA GLY A 248 2.59 9.44 23.23
C GLY A 248 2.35 8.64 24.52
N GLY A 249 3.38 7.99 25.09
CA GLY A 249 3.34 7.34 26.40
C GLY A 249 3.11 5.82 26.38
N THR A 250 2.75 5.22 25.24
CA THR A 250 2.55 3.76 25.12
C THR A 250 3.36 3.22 23.94
N PRO A 251 4.35 2.32 24.16
CA PRO A 251 5.12 1.72 23.08
C PRO A 251 4.20 0.87 22.19
N PRO A 252 4.07 1.16 20.89
CA PRO A 252 3.28 0.33 20.01
C PRO A 252 3.97 -1.03 19.81
N LEU A 253 3.21 -2.03 19.39
CA LEU A 253 3.72 -3.34 18.98
C LEU A 253 3.86 -3.33 17.45
N ILE A 254 5.02 -3.70 16.91
CA ILE A 254 5.18 -3.86 15.46
C ILE A 254 4.95 -5.33 15.09
N LEU A 255 3.94 -5.60 14.27
CA LEU A 255 3.74 -6.91 13.66
C LEU A 255 4.31 -6.89 12.24
N VAL A 256 5.40 -7.62 12.02
CA VAL A 256 6.08 -7.70 10.72
C VAL A 256 5.60 -8.94 9.97
N SER A 257 4.97 -8.77 8.81
CA SER A 257 4.65 -9.89 7.92
C SER A 257 5.53 -9.88 6.69
N ALA A 258 6.44 -10.85 6.62
CA ALA A 258 7.32 -11.07 5.49
C ALA A 258 7.87 -12.50 5.53
N GLY A 259 7.68 -13.26 4.44
CA GLY A 259 8.06 -14.66 4.40
C GLY A 259 9.45 -14.95 3.86
N SER A 260 9.61 -16.14 3.30
CA SER A 260 10.86 -16.61 2.73
C SER A 260 11.23 -15.89 1.43
N ARG A 261 12.54 -15.78 1.20
CA ARG A 261 13.14 -15.22 0.00
C ARG A 261 13.31 -16.28 -1.09
N PRO A 262 12.92 -16.04 -2.35
CA PRO A 262 13.15 -16.99 -3.44
C PRO A 262 14.65 -17.14 -3.79
N ASP A 263 15.43 -16.09 -3.55
CA ASP A 263 16.88 -16.03 -3.75
C ASP A 263 17.68 -16.66 -2.59
N ARG A 264 17.01 -17.14 -1.53
CA ARG A 264 17.64 -17.79 -0.38
C ARG A 264 17.16 -19.23 -0.22
N ILE A 265 18.00 -20.18 -0.63
CA ILE A 265 17.76 -21.61 -0.38
C ILE A 265 18.13 -21.92 1.06
N ARG A 266 17.18 -22.46 1.84
CA ARG A 266 17.41 -22.93 3.20
C ARG A 266 18.42 -24.08 3.19
N LYS A 267 19.48 -23.99 4.00
CA LYS A 267 20.45 -25.08 4.17
C LYS A 267 20.01 -26.08 5.23
N GLU A 268 20.59 -27.28 5.18
CA GLU A 268 20.36 -28.30 6.20
C GLU A 268 20.83 -27.80 7.59
N GLY A 269 19.98 -27.96 8.60
CA GLY A 269 20.22 -27.46 9.96
C GLY A 269 19.80 -26.00 10.22
N GLU A 270 19.33 -25.24 9.22
CA GLU A 270 18.75 -23.90 9.45
C GLU A 270 17.25 -23.96 9.78
N ASN A 271 16.83 -23.22 10.81
CA ASN A 271 15.41 -23.03 11.10
C ASN A 271 14.76 -22.15 10.02
N ARG A 272 13.53 -22.49 9.61
CA ARG A 272 12.75 -21.71 8.63
C ARG A 272 12.58 -20.25 9.06
N GLU A 273 12.34 -20.01 10.34
CA GLU A 273 12.03 -18.67 10.87
C GLU A 273 13.27 -17.75 10.81
N GLU A 274 14.45 -18.30 11.09
CA GLU A 274 15.76 -17.62 11.00
C GLU A 274 16.19 -17.27 9.56
N VAL A 275 15.46 -17.79 8.57
CA VAL A 275 15.76 -17.55 7.15
C VAL A 275 14.80 -16.63 6.42
N THR A 276 13.83 -16.07 7.13
CA THR A 276 12.80 -15.19 6.56
C THR A 276 13.22 -13.74 6.46
N GLU A 277 12.56 -13.01 5.56
CA GLU A 277 12.69 -11.57 5.48
C GLU A 277 12.15 -10.86 6.73
N ALA A 278 11.13 -11.41 7.42
CA ALA A 278 10.67 -10.85 8.69
C ALA A 278 11.79 -10.82 9.75
N GLN A 279 12.66 -11.83 9.79
CA GLN A 279 13.82 -11.86 10.69
C GLN A 279 14.86 -10.79 10.31
N ASP A 280 15.08 -10.58 9.01
CA ASP A 280 15.98 -9.55 8.50
C ASP A 280 15.46 -8.15 8.90
N ILE A 281 14.16 -7.91 8.75
CA ILE A 281 13.50 -6.66 9.16
C ILE A 281 13.60 -6.45 10.68
N GLN A 282 13.34 -7.48 11.49
CA GLN A 282 13.48 -7.39 12.96
C GLN A 282 14.91 -6.97 13.34
N THR A 283 15.90 -7.64 12.75
CA THR A 283 17.32 -7.35 12.99
C THR A 283 17.65 -5.90 12.63
N MET A 284 17.10 -5.39 11.51
CA MET A 284 17.27 -4.00 11.12
C MET A 284 16.59 -3.02 12.08
N LEU A 285 15.34 -3.28 12.48
CA LEU A 285 14.58 -2.47 13.44
C LEU A 285 15.30 -2.40 14.80
N THR A 286 15.86 -3.51 15.27
CA THR A 286 16.61 -3.54 16.53
C THR A 286 17.97 -2.85 16.42
N ARG A 287 18.76 -3.16 15.39
CA ARG A 287 20.16 -2.66 15.30
C ARG A 287 20.27 -1.23 14.78
N THR A 288 19.36 -0.80 13.92
CA THR A 288 19.43 0.51 13.24
C THR A 288 18.49 1.52 13.87
N PHE A 289 17.30 1.07 14.30
CA PHE A 289 16.26 1.95 14.84
C PHE A 289 16.08 1.80 16.36
N ASN A 290 16.89 0.96 17.01
CA ASN A 290 16.89 0.76 18.46
C ASN A 290 15.53 0.28 19.03
N ILE A 291 14.76 -0.47 18.24
CA ILE A 291 13.47 -1.00 18.65
C ILE A 291 13.65 -2.34 19.39
N PRO A 292 13.15 -2.49 20.63
CA PRO A 292 13.25 -3.73 21.39
C PRO A 292 12.57 -4.90 20.69
N GLU A 293 13.19 -6.08 20.71
CA GLU A 293 12.60 -7.31 20.13
C GLU A 293 11.28 -7.70 20.79
N ASN A 294 11.12 -7.42 22.08
CA ASN A 294 9.88 -7.67 22.83
C ASN A 294 8.70 -6.81 22.36
N ASP A 295 8.97 -5.77 21.58
CA ASP A 295 7.96 -4.90 20.97
C ASP A 295 7.62 -5.32 19.54
N MET A 296 8.05 -6.50 19.12
CA MET A 296 7.84 -7.02 17.77
C MET A 296 7.23 -8.41 17.78
N LEU A 297 6.32 -8.67 16.84
CA LEU A 297 5.82 -9.99 16.49
C LEU A 297 6.10 -10.25 15.02
N LEU A 298 6.52 -11.47 14.68
CA LEU A 298 6.90 -11.84 13.33
C LEU A 298 5.93 -12.87 12.74
N ASP A 299 5.42 -12.59 11.55
CA ASP A 299 4.79 -13.55 10.66
C ASP A 299 5.82 -13.98 9.59
N HIS A 300 6.36 -15.18 9.79
CA HIS A 300 7.38 -15.81 8.95
C HIS A 300 6.81 -16.47 7.69
N ASN A 301 5.50 -16.44 7.48
CA ASN A 301 4.90 -17.12 6.34
C ASN A 301 4.93 -16.22 5.11
N ASN A 302 5.32 -16.80 3.96
CA ASN A 302 5.24 -16.07 2.70
C ASN A 302 3.84 -16.21 2.14
N GLY A 303 3.23 -15.08 1.84
CA GLY A 303 1.82 -15.03 1.55
C GLY A 303 1.44 -13.75 0.85
N ASN A 304 0.14 -13.64 0.59
CA ASN A 304 -0.48 -12.45 0.05
C ASN A 304 -1.10 -11.67 1.22
N ILE A 305 -1.65 -10.49 0.91
CA ILE A 305 -2.19 -9.60 1.93
C ILE A 305 -3.31 -10.26 2.76
N HIS A 306 -4.10 -11.16 2.16
CA HIS A 306 -5.12 -11.93 2.89
C HIS A 306 -4.50 -12.86 3.93
N SER A 307 -3.55 -13.71 3.53
CA SER A 307 -2.87 -14.60 4.48
C SER A 307 -2.07 -13.83 5.54
N SER A 308 -1.47 -12.68 5.19
CA SER A 308 -0.78 -11.80 6.16
C SER A 308 -1.76 -11.29 7.22
N ALA A 309 -2.96 -10.88 6.82
CA ALA A 309 -3.99 -10.45 7.75
C ALA A 309 -4.52 -11.60 8.63
N GLU A 310 -4.76 -12.79 8.06
CA GLU A 310 -5.18 -13.97 8.82
C GLU A 310 -4.11 -14.40 9.84
N ASN A 311 -2.84 -14.43 9.44
CA ASN A 311 -1.73 -14.77 10.32
C ASN A 311 -1.53 -13.71 11.39
N ALA A 312 -1.65 -12.43 11.06
CA ALA A 312 -1.60 -11.34 12.02
C ALA A 312 -2.70 -11.49 13.08
N LYS A 313 -3.94 -11.77 12.67
CA LYS A 313 -5.07 -11.99 13.59
C LYS A 313 -4.78 -13.16 14.54
N LYS A 314 -4.34 -14.30 14.00
CA LYS A 314 -3.95 -15.47 14.79
C LYS A 314 -2.83 -15.15 15.78
N LEU A 315 -1.81 -14.41 15.37
CA LEU A 315 -0.69 -14.04 16.25
C LEU A 315 -1.13 -13.13 17.40
N LEU A 316 -1.99 -12.14 17.12
CA LEU A 316 -2.53 -11.23 18.14
C LEU A 316 -3.44 -11.96 19.13
N GLU A 317 -4.30 -12.86 18.64
CA GLU A 317 -5.18 -13.70 19.48
C GLU A 317 -4.38 -14.67 20.35
N ASN A 318 -3.42 -15.39 19.77
CA ASN A 318 -2.58 -16.35 20.49
C ASN A 318 -1.75 -15.71 21.60
N ARG A 319 -1.33 -14.44 21.40
CA ARG A 319 -0.57 -13.67 22.38
C ARG A 319 -1.47 -12.84 23.31
N GLN A 320 -2.79 -12.91 23.15
CA GLN A 320 -3.78 -12.17 23.93
C GLN A 320 -3.50 -10.66 23.96
N ILE A 321 -3.06 -10.10 22.82
CA ILE A 321 -2.73 -8.69 22.71
C ILE A 321 -4.04 -7.89 22.62
N ASN A 322 -4.27 -7.01 23.60
CA ASN A 322 -5.33 -6.02 23.51
C ASN A 322 -4.86 -4.85 22.64
N TYR A 323 -5.29 -4.83 21.38
CA TYR A 323 -4.94 -3.76 20.42
C TYR A 323 -6.00 -2.66 20.30
N GLY A 324 -6.97 -2.60 21.24
CA GLY A 324 -7.97 -1.53 21.30
C GLY A 324 -8.78 -1.38 20.01
N GLN A 325 -9.01 -2.50 19.31
CA GLN A 325 -9.73 -2.53 18.03
C GLN A 325 -9.17 -1.53 17.01
N GLN A 326 -7.87 -1.25 17.04
CA GLN A 326 -7.22 -0.40 16.06
C GLN A 326 -5.92 -1.03 15.56
N ILE A 327 -5.76 -1.06 14.24
CA ILE A 327 -4.55 -1.54 13.57
C ILE A 327 -4.05 -0.44 12.66
N ILE A 328 -2.78 -0.08 12.81
CA ILE A 328 -2.08 0.88 11.97
C ILE A 328 -1.42 0.09 10.84
N LEU A 329 -1.95 0.17 9.62
CA LEU A 329 -1.48 -0.63 8.49
C LEU A 329 -0.46 0.14 7.64
N VAL A 330 0.78 -0.37 7.59
CA VAL A 330 1.88 0.19 6.80
C VAL A 330 2.13 -0.66 5.55
N GLY A 331 2.05 -0.03 4.39
CA GLY A 331 2.10 -0.67 3.07
C GLY A 331 2.45 0.34 1.98
N THR A 332 2.59 -0.10 0.72
CA THR A 332 2.75 0.83 -0.42
C THR A 332 1.43 1.50 -0.73
N ALA A 333 1.48 2.74 -1.23
CA ALA A 333 0.32 3.47 -1.68
C ALA A 333 -0.44 2.69 -2.78
N LEU A 334 0.28 2.14 -3.77
CA LEU A 334 -0.33 1.37 -4.86
C LEU A 334 -1.27 0.25 -4.41
N ASN A 335 -0.88 -0.54 -3.39
CA ASN A 335 -1.68 -1.68 -2.92
C ASN A 335 -2.50 -1.40 -1.65
N MET A 336 -2.49 -0.16 -1.16
CA MET A 336 -3.07 0.16 0.14
C MET A 336 -4.58 -0.05 0.16
N ASN A 337 -5.29 0.26 -0.93
CA ASN A 337 -6.73 0.02 -1.01
C ASN A 337 -7.06 -1.45 -0.78
N ARG A 338 -6.48 -2.34 -1.61
CA ARG A 338 -6.69 -3.79 -1.47
C ARG A 338 -6.28 -4.27 -0.09
N ALA A 339 -5.18 -3.75 0.45
CA ALA A 339 -4.74 -4.11 1.80
C ALA A 339 -5.75 -3.70 2.86
N ALA A 340 -6.18 -2.45 2.87
CA ALA A 340 -7.15 -1.92 3.81
C ALA A 340 -8.46 -2.72 3.77
N LEU A 341 -9.04 -2.95 2.59
CA LEU A 341 -10.27 -3.72 2.44
C LEU A 341 -10.13 -5.17 2.94
N THR A 342 -8.97 -5.79 2.69
CA THR A 342 -8.67 -7.14 3.17
C THR A 342 -8.59 -7.19 4.69
N PHE A 343 -7.85 -6.25 5.30
CA PHE A 343 -7.73 -6.14 6.74
C PHE A 343 -9.06 -5.79 7.41
N GLN A 344 -9.85 -4.89 6.83
CA GLN A 344 -11.19 -4.55 7.32
C GLN A 344 -12.12 -5.76 7.32
N ARG A 345 -11.99 -6.66 6.33
CA ARG A 345 -12.79 -7.88 6.28
C ARG A 345 -12.39 -8.90 7.35
N ILE A 346 -11.08 -9.04 7.63
CA ILE A 346 -10.56 -10.02 8.59
C ILE A 346 -10.68 -9.50 10.03
N PHE A 347 -10.48 -8.20 10.23
CA PHE A 347 -10.65 -7.48 11.48
C PHE A 347 -11.91 -6.61 11.41
N ASP A 348 -13.05 -7.27 11.19
CA ASP A 348 -14.38 -6.69 11.03
C ASP A 348 -14.85 -5.84 12.21
N GLU A 349 -14.35 -6.11 13.41
CA GLU A 349 -14.63 -5.31 14.62
C GLU A 349 -13.60 -4.19 14.86
N SER A 350 -12.64 -3.98 13.96
CA SER A 350 -11.52 -3.05 14.19
C SER A 350 -11.47 -1.89 13.19
N CYS A 351 -10.94 -0.78 13.68
CA CYS A 351 -10.56 0.36 12.88
C CYS A 351 -9.18 0.13 12.23
N ILE A 352 -9.13 0.12 10.90
CA ILE A 352 -7.89 -0.01 10.12
C ILE A 352 -7.44 1.39 9.69
N ALA A 353 -6.42 1.91 10.38
CA ALA A 353 -5.81 3.20 10.07
C ALA A 353 -4.62 3.00 9.12
N VAL A 354 -4.77 3.38 7.86
CA VAL A 354 -3.70 3.18 6.87
C VAL A 354 -2.61 4.23 6.94
N ARG A 355 -1.38 3.81 6.66
CA ARG A 355 -0.17 4.62 6.66
C ARG A 355 0.65 4.25 5.41
N PRO A 356 0.19 4.71 4.22
CA PRO A 356 0.84 4.39 2.95
C PRO A 356 2.21 5.06 2.80
N THR A 357 3.05 4.42 2.00
CA THR A 357 4.43 4.81 1.65
C THR A 357 4.67 4.54 0.15
N ASP A 358 5.87 4.72 -0.38
CA ASP A 358 6.20 4.39 -1.78
C ASP A 358 5.26 5.09 -2.78
N PHE A 359 5.11 6.41 -2.63
CA PHE A 359 4.36 7.26 -3.56
C PHE A 359 5.23 7.60 -4.77
N PHE A 360 4.77 7.24 -5.97
CA PHE A 360 5.39 7.57 -7.25
C PHE A 360 4.81 8.84 -7.87
N THR A 361 3.62 9.26 -7.44
CA THR A 361 2.93 10.45 -7.93
C THR A 361 2.67 11.44 -6.79
N VAL A 362 2.49 12.70 -7.16
CA VAL A 362 1.99 13.72 -6.24
C VAL A 362 0.49 13.88 -6.46
N PRO A 363 -0.31 14.10 -5.40
CA PRO A 363 -1.73 14.38 -5.55
C PRO A 363 -1.95 15.55 -6.52
N PRO A 364 -3.02 15.52 -7.33
CA PRO A 364 -3.26 16.54 -8.34
C PRO A 364 -3.36 17.93 -7.69
N PRO A 365 -2.82 19.00 -8.29
CA PRO A 365 -2.78 20.33 -7.67
C PRO A 365 -4.14 20.80 -7.15
N ASP A 366 -5.23 20.50 -7.87
CA ASP A 366 -6.59 20.85 -7.47
C ASP A 366 -7.03 20.25 -6.12
N SER A 367 -6.56 19.04 -5.77
CA SER A 367 -6.86 18.43 -4.48
C SER A 367 -6.09 19.12 -3.33
N LEU A 368 -4.94 19.73 -3.63
CA LEU A 368 -4.06 20.38 -2.65
C LEU A 368 -4.36 21.88 -2.47
N ARG A 369 -4.84 22.56 -3.53
CA ARG A 369 -5.12 24.01 -3.55
C ARG A 369 -5.99 24.51 -2.40
N GLN A 370 -6.90 23.68 -1.89
CA GLN A 370 -7.82 24.07 -0.81
C GLN A 370 -7.31 23.72 0.60
N VAL A 371 -6.31 22.85 0.72
CA VAL A 371 -5.88 22.26 2.00
C VAL A 371 -4.49 22.75 2.43
N ALA A 372 -3.64 23.16 1.49
CA ALA A 372 -2.23 23.44 1.73
C ALA A 372 -1.86 24.94 1.70
N THR A 373 -2.73 25.80 2.21
CA THR A 373 -2.41 27.23 2.36
C THR A 373 -1.16 27.41 3.24
N GLY A 374 -0.11 28.04 2.68
CA GLY A 374 1.14 28.32 3.40
C GLY A 374 2.12 27.15 3.54
N ARG A 375 1.97 26.06 2.75
CA ARG A 375 2.95 24.96 2.69
C ARG A 375 3.61 24.91 1.31
N ASP A 376 4.87 24.49 1.28
CA ASP A 376 5.59 24.19 0.05
C ASP A 376 5.02 22.90 -0.54
N LEU A 377 4.26 23.02 -1.63
CA LEU A 377 3.70 21.89 -2.34
C LEU A 377 4.64 21.49 -3.46
N ILE A 378 5.05 20.22 -3.47
CA ILE A 378 5.72 19.66 -4.63
C ILE A 378 4.65 19.39 -5.69
N GLU A 379 4.40 20.37 -6.56
CA GLU A 379 3.60 20.18 -7.76
C GLU A 379 4.51 19.68 -8.87
N ARG A 380 4.24 18.49 -9.39
CA ARG A 380 4.94 17.99 -10.58
C ARG A 380 4.28 18.60 -11.81
N GLU A 381 5.00 19.47 -12.50
CA GLU A 381 4.59 19.95 -13.82
C GLU A 381 4.77 18.84 -14.87
N VAL A 382 3.78 18.69 -15.77
CA VAL A 382 3.90 17.76 -16.90
C VAL A 382 4.89 18.36 -17.89
N LEU A 383 6.02 17.68 -18.08
CA LEU A 383 7.06 18.13 -18.99
C LEU A 383 6.79 17.58 -20.41
N VAL A 384 7.20 18.30 -21.45
CA VAL A 384 7.12 17.79 -22.84
C VAL A 384 7.92 16.48 -22.99
N THR A 385 8.95 16.30 -22.16
CA THR A 385 9.75 15.06 -22.10
C THR A 385 9.01 13.87 -21.51
N ASP A 386 7.87 14.06 -20.84
CA ASP A 386 7.08 12.98 -20.22
C ASP A 386 6.33 12.12 -21.26
N VAL A 387 6.43 12.47 -22.54
CA VAL A 387 5.95 11.66 -23.68
C VAL A 387 7.04 10.68 -24.16
N LEU A 388 8.31 10.89 -23.78
CA LEU A 388 9.40 10.01 -24.20
C LEU A 388 9.39 8.70 -23.40
N PRO A 389 9.44 7.53 -24.08
CA PRO A 389 9.46 6.24 -23.41
C PRO A 389 10.65 6.07 -22.44
N THR A 390 10.38 5.55 -21.24
CA THR A 390 11.42 5.21 -20.26
C THR A 390 11.17 3.84 -19.62
N VAL A 391 12.24 3.25 -19.08
CA VAL A 391 12.17 1.96 -18.37
C VAL A 391 11.40 2.11 -17.05
N ASP A 392 11.57 3.24 -16.34
CA ASP A 392 10.91 3.49 -15.06
C ASP A 392 9.40 3.62 -15.23
N ALA A 393 8.94 4.34 -16.27
CA ALA A 393 7.53 4.43 -16.61
C ALA A 393 6.92 3.06 -16.96
N PHE A 394 7.68 2.25 -17.71
CA PHE A 394 7.27 0.89 -18.04
C PHE A 394 7.13 -0.01 -16.81
N TRP A 395 8.06 0.09 -15.88
CA TRP A 395 8.02 -0.65 -14.63
C TRP A 395 6.86 -0.19 -13.74
N LEU A 396 6.62 1.13 -13.64
CA LEU A 396 5.52 1.68 -12.85
C LEU A 396 4.14 1.31 -13.43
N SER A 397 3.96 1.43 -14.75
CA SER A 397 2.72 1.00 -15.41
C SER A 397 2.47 -0.48 -15.24
N SER A 398 3.53 -1.31 -15.29
CA SER A 398 3.44 -2.75 -15.02
C SER A 398 3.04 -3.03 -13.57
N LYS A 399 3.59 -2.30 -12.59
CA LYS A 399 3.20 -2.40 -11.17
C LYS A 399 1.74 -2.03 -10.95
N ALA A 400 1.29 -0.89 -11.49
CA ALA A 400 -0.10 -0.44 -11.37
C ALA A 400 -1.07 -1.44 -12.01
N PHE A 401 -0.75 -1.92 -13.22
CA PHE A 401 -1.57 -2.93 -13.91
C PHE A 401 -1.65 -4.25 -13.13
N GLN A 402 -0.54 -4.71 -12.58
CA GLN A 402 -0.52 -5.90 -11.74
C GLN A 402 -1.40 -5.72 -10.50
N GLU A 403 -1.41 -4.54 -9.90
CA GLU A 403 -2.26 -4.26 -8.74
C GLU A 403 -3.75 -4.21 -9.11
N TYR A 404 -4.14 -3.66 -10.26
CA TYR A 404 -5.52 -3.76 -10.77
C TYR A 404 -5.95 -5.22 -10.98
N LEU A 405 -5.09 -6.05 -11.57
CA LEU A 405 -5.37 -7.49 -11.72
C LEU A 405 -5.48 -8.20 -10.36
N ASN A 406 -4.63 -7.84 -9.40
CA ASN A 406 -4.69 -8.38 -8.05
C ASN A 406 -6.00 -7.97 -7.35
N ALA A 407 -6.40 -6.70 -7.44
CA ALA A 407 -7.66 -6.22 -6.89
C ALA A 407 -8.87 -6.96 -7.50
N LEU A 408 -8.88 -7.12 -8.82
CA LEU A 408 -9.91 -7.92 -9.51
C LEU A 408 -9.93 -9.37 -9.02
N TYR A 409 -8.77 -10.01 -8.88
CA TYR A 409 -8.70 -11.38 -8.35
C TYR A 409 -9.24 -11.45 -6.91
N TYR A 410 -8.86 -10.52 -6.03
CA TYR A 410 -9.34 -10.48 -4.64
C TYR A 410 -10.85 -10.27 -4.58
N PHE A 411 -11.40 -9.43 -5.47
CA PHE A 411 -12.83 -9.24 -5.61
C PHE A 411 -13.52 -10.53 -6.05
N LEU A 412 -12.99 -11.21 -7.08
CA LEU A 412 -13.52 -12.49 -7.57
C LEU A 412 -13.41 -13.64 -6.56
N ARG A 413 -12.45 -13.57 -5.64
CA ARG A 413 -12.34 -14.50 -4.50
C ARG A 413 -13.29 -14.16 -3.35
N GLY A 414 -13.91 -12.98 -3.36
CA GLY A 414 -14.72 -12.48 -2.25
C GLY A 414 -13.89 -12.07 -1.03
N TRP A 415 -12.61 -11.76 -1.22
CA TRP A 415 -11.71 -11.28 -0.15
C TRP A 415 -11.84 -9.77 0.09
N ILE A 416 -12.35 -9.02 -0.89
CA ILE A 416 -12.62 -7.58 -0.76
C ILE A 416 -14.02 -7.24 -1.30
N LYS A 417 -14.58 -6.12 -0.80
CA LYS A 417 -15.83 -5.51 -1.29
C LYS A 417 -15.54 -4.07 -1.72
N PRO A 418 -15.56 -3.72 -3.02
CA PRO A 418 -15.14 -2.40 -3.50
C PRO A 418 -16.03 -1.23 -3.04
N LEU A 419 -17.28 -1.50 -2.67
CA LEU A 419 -18.28 -0.47 -2.35
C LEU A 419 -18.26 -0.02 -0.88
N THR A 420 -17.40 -0.60 -0.03
CA THR A 420 -17.23 -0.21 1.37
C THR A 420 -15.94 0.59 1.53
N THR A 421 -15.91 1.84 1.06
CA THR A 421 -14.76 2.75 1.29
C THR A 421 -14.78 3.40 2.68
N VAL A 422 -15.90 3.32 3.37
CA VAL A 422 -16.05 3.82 4.74
C VAL A 422 -16.00 2.63 5.68
N ASN A 423 -14.92 2.49 6.45
CA ASN A 423 -14.92 1.60 7.59
C ASN A 423 -15.94 2.16 8.61
N PRO A 424 -17.07 1.50 8.89
CA PRO A 424 -18.07 2.01 9.83
C PRO A 424 -17.50 2.18 11.25
N ASN A 425 -16.40 1.49 11.56
CA ASN A 425 -15.69 1.55 12.84
C ASN A 425 -14.59 2.64 12.88
N CYS A 426 -14.26 3.28 11.74
CA CYS A 426 -13.38 4.45 11.69
C CYS A 426 -14.16 5.66 11.13
N PRO A 427 -14.59 6.63 11.96
CA PRO A 427 -15.17 7.86 11.43
C PRO A 427 -14.12 8.63 10.62
N LEU A 428 -14.44 8.93 9.35
CA LEU A 428 -13.68 9.86 8.53
C LEU A 428 -13.66 11.25 9.21
N PRO A 429 -12.58 12.03 9.09
CA PRO A 429 -12.59 13.41 9.55
C PRO A 429 -13.72 14.17 8.84
N GLU A 430 -14.49 14.95 9.60
CA GLU A 430 -15.56 15.80 9.09
C GLU A 430 -14.98 16.72 8.01
N ARG A 431 -15.50 16.67 6.77
CA ARG A 431 -15.09 17.60 5.70
C ARG A 431 -15.41 19.01 6.21
N VAL A 432 -14.41 19.77 6.64
CA VAL A 432 -14.64 21.15 7.09
C VAL A 432 -15.17 21.93 5.89
N PRO A 433 -16.41 22.44 5.93
CA PRO A 433 -16.93 23.24 4.83
C PRO A 433 -16.08 24.50 4.69
N VAL A 434 -15.59 24.74 3.45
CA VAL A 434 -14.70 25.83 3.04
C VAL A 434 -15.17 27.21 3.56
N ASN A 435 -16.47 27.38 3.81
CA ASN A 435 -17.05 28.62 4.30
C ASN A 435 -16.75 28.97 5.76
N ARG A 436 -16.19 28.07 6.58
CA ARG A 436 -15.92 28.34 8.01
C ARG A 436 -14.54 28.92 8.30
N LEU A 437 -13.64 28.98 7.32
CA LEU A 437 -12.31 29.57 7.47
C LEU A 437 -12.27 31.09 7.26
N ARG A 438 -13.36 31.69 6.73
CA ARG A 438 -13.42 33.14 6.47
C ARG A 438 -13.81 33.99 7.68
N SER A 439 -14.46 33.40 8.70
CA SER A 439 -14.94 34.17 9.86
C SER A 439 -13.93 34.33 10.99
N ARG A 440 -12.77 33.66 10.92
CA ARG A 440 -11.75 33.70 11.98
C ARG A 440 -10.59 34.66 11.69
N SER A 441 -10.51 35.23 10.48
CA SER A 441 -9.47 36.22 10.11
C SER A 441 -9.90 37.69 10.26
N GLU A 442 -11.15 37.99 10.64
CA GLU A 442 -11.65 39.38 10.72
C GLU A 442 -11.93 39.89 12.15
N THR A 443 -11.56 39.15 13.20
CA THR A 443 -11.70 39.62 14.59
C THR A 443 -10.37 39.51 15.35
N GLY A 444 -9.45 40.42 15.04
CA GLY A 444 -8.20 40.51 15.78
C GLY A 444 -7.21 41.50 15.20
N THR A 445 -7.53 42.80 15.20
CA THR A 445 -6.53 43.89 15.19
C THR A 445 -7.26 45.21 15.47
N SER A 446 -7.45 45.52 16.75
CA SER A 446 -7.58 46.90 17.22
C SER A 446 -6.73 47.01 18.48
N GLY A 447 -5.62 47.72 18.36
CA GLY A 447 -4.57 47.78 19.37
C GLY A 447 -3.46 48.74 18.97
N GLU A 448 -3.80 50.03 19.03
CA GLU A 448 -2.96 51.13 19.53
C GLU A 448 -1.54 51.32 18.98
N ASN A 449 -1.42 52.30 18.08
CA ASN A 449 -0.17 52.94 17.69
C ASN A 449 0.19 54.01 18.73
N LYS A 450 1.34 53.87 19.42
CA LYS A 450 1.99 54.99 20.12
C LYS A 450 3.50 54.92 19.98
N THR A 451 3.98 55.77 19.10
CA THR A 451 5.30 56.39 19.02
C THR A 451 5.97 56.62 20.37
N LEU A 452 7.24 56.23 20.49
CA LEU A 452 8.21 56.92 21.33
C LEU A 452 9.56 56.99 20.60
N ASP A 453 9.98 58.23 20.48
CA ASP A 453 11.19 58.79 19.89
C ASP A 453 12.42 58.48 20.75
N GLY A 454 13.60 58.42 20.14
CA GLY A 454 14.84 58.07 20.86
C GLY A 454 16.08 58.07 19.98
N THR A 455 16.45 59.24 19.51
CA THR A 455 17.71 59.57 18.82
C THR A 455 18.93 59.30 19.70
N GLY A 456 20.00 58.78 19.10
CA GLY A 456 21.28 58.53 19.76
C GLY A 456 22.37 58.14 18.76
N THR A 457 22.88 59.13 18.03
CA THR A 457 24.07 59.07 17.18
C THR A 457 25.34 58.72 17.96
N SER A 458 26.21 57.86 17.42
CA SER A 458 27.62 58.17 17.11
C SER A 458 28.53 56.94 16.94
N ARG A 459 29.44 57.10 15.97
CA ARG A 459 30.76 56.45 15.76
C ARG A 459 30.87 55.22 14.86
N GLU A 460 31.15 55.56 13.61
CA GLU A 460 32.13 54.92 12.73
C GLU A 460 33.42 54.49 13.48
N THR A 461 33.92 53.30 13.14
CA THR A 461 35.34 53.09 12.84
C THR A 461 35.42 51.86 11.94
N GLY A 462 35.81 52.08 10.69
CA GLY A 462 36.22 51.00 9.79
C GLY A 462 37.59 50.47 10.17
N THR A 463 37.83 49.19 9.92
CA THR A 463 39.16 48.72 9.54
C THR A 463 39.02 47.48 8.66
N SER A 464 39.43 47.67 7.41
CA SER A 464 39.72 46.63 6.45
C SER A 464 41.10 46.04 6.77
N SER A 465 41.27 44.72 6.70
CA SER A 465 42.46 44.11 6.05
C SER A 465 42.40 42.57 5.94
N ARG A 466 42.57 42.13 4.68
CA ARG A 466 43.47 41.07 4.18
C ARG A 466 43.32 39.59 4.63
N THR A 467 42.89 38.79 3.65
CA THR A 467 43.61 37.67 2.99
C THR A 467 44.59 36.77 3.78
N SER A 468 44.26 35.47 3.87
CA SER A 468 45.05 34.29 3.43
C SER A 468 44.25 33.04 3.87
N GLY A 469 44.00 32.00 3.07
CA GLY A 469 44.97 31.20 2.34
C GLY A 469 45.38 29.98 3.18
N GLN A 470 44.82 28.81 2.84
CA GLN A 470 45.25 27.42 3.14
C GLN A 470 45.29 26.91 4.60
N ARG A 471 44.46 25.88 4.86
CA ARG A 471 44.92 24.48 4.91
C ARG A 471 43.77 23.52 4.62
#